data_AF-A0A415ZIG9-F1
#
_entry.id   AF-A0A415ZIG9-F1
#
_cell.length_a   1.000
_cell.length_b   1.000
_cell.length_c   1.000
_cell.angle_alpha   90.00
_cell.angle_beta   90.00
_cell.angle_gamma   90.00
#
_symmetry.space_group_name_H-M   'P 1'
#
loop_
_entity.id
_entity.type
_entity.pdbx_description
1 polymer ?
#
loop_
_entity_poly.entity_id
_entity_poly.type
_entity_poly.pdbx_seq_one_letter_code
_entity_poly.pdbx_strand_id
1 'polypeptide(L)' 'MSKWTDIRCDVFNEEEEKYMVEAWKAGDTSEHGAVIAKLDLAAETVEYIDEDAKTDEYAQTVIQEMLENGYILTE' A
#
# COMPACT_ATOMS: atom_id res chain seq x y z
N MET A 1 8.66 12.91 -8.05
CA MET A 1 8.46 11.72 -8.90
C MET A 1 8.55 10.54 -7.98
N SER A 2 7.52 9.71 -7.98
CA SER A 2 7.49 8.56 -7.10
C SER A 2 8.54 7.53 -7.45
N LYS A 3 9.03 6.83 -6.42
CA LYS A 3 10.01 5.74 -6.54
C LYS A 3 9.39 4.52 -7.23
N TRP A 4 8.08 4.36 -7.11
CA TRP A 4 7.32 3.24 -7.63
C TRP A 4 6.51 3.64 -8.87
N THR A 5 6.32 2.66 -9.74
CA THR A 5 5.52 2.80 -10.95
C THR A 5 4.09 2.34 -10.77
N ASP A 6 3.85 1.48 -9.77
CA ASP A 6 2.54 0.95 -9.43
C ASP A 6 2.50 0.65 -7.93
N ILE A 7 1.41 0.99 -7.25
CA ILE A 7 1.19 0.71 -5.83
C ILE A 7 -0.23 0.19 -5.69
N ARG A 8 -0.38 -0.95 -5.00
CA ARG A 8 -1.68 -1.59 -4.77
C ARG A 8 -1.82 -2.01 -3.32
N CYS A 9 -3.07 -2.18 -2.90
CA CYS A 9 -3.43 -2.51 -1.54
C CYS A 9 -4.57 -3.55 -1.50
N ASP A 10 -4.51 -4.56 -2.38
CA ASP A 10 -5.55 -5.58 -2.53
C ASP A 10 -5.31 -6.87 -1.73
N VAL A 11 -4.12 -7.02 -1.12
CA VAL A 11 -3.77 -8.22 -0.36
C VAL A 11 -4.06 -8.01 1.12
N PHE A 12 -4.99 -8.80 1.67
CA PHE A 12 -5.27 -8.85 3.10
C PHE A 12 -4.51 -10.01 3.76
N ASN A 13 -3.77 -9.74 4.84
CA ASN A 13 -3.15 -10.74 5.67
C ASN A 13 -4.07 -11.08 6.86
N GLU A 14 -4.63 -12.29 6.84
CA GLU A 14 -5.54 -12.78 7.88
C GLU A 14 -4.87 -12.99 9.24
N GLU A 15 -3.55 -13.27 9.30
CA GLU A 15 -2.84 -13.47 10.57
C GLU A 15 -2.62 -12.16 11.32
N GLU A 16 -2.30 -11.09 10.58
CA GLU A 16 -2.06 -9.76 11.15
C GLU A 16 -3.31 -8.87 11.16
N GLU A 17 -4.40 -9.31 10.50
CA GLU A 17 -5.61 -8.54 10.24
C GLU A 17 -5.34 -7.18 9.56
N LYS A 18 -4.37 -7.15 8.64
CA LYS A 18 -3.87 -5.94 7.97
C LYS A 18 -3.85 -6.08 6.46
N TYR A 19 -4.10 -4.98 5.75
CA TYR A 19 -3.88 -4.89 4.31
C TYR A 19 -2.42 -4.58 4.00
N MET A 20 -1.87 -5.24 2.99
CA MET A 20 -0.50 -5.06 2.53
C MET A 20 -0.46 -4.08 1.38
N VAL A 21 0.32 -3.01 1.54
CA VAL A 21 0.60 -2.06 0.47
C VAL A 21 1.81 -2.55 -0.29
N GLU A 22 1.56 -3.11 -1.45
CA GLU A 22 2.58 -3.63 -2.36
C GLU A 22 2.94 -2.58 -3.40
N ALA A 23 4.22 -2.52 -3.76
CA ALA A 23 4.71 -1.56 -4.72
C ALA A 23 5.70 -2.17 -5.71
N TRP A 24 5.58 -1.78 -6.97
CA TRP A 24 6.41 -2.26 -8.07
C TRP A 24 7.28 -1.12 -8.60
N LYS A 25 8.48 -1.49 -9.01
CA LYS A 25 9.41 -0.59 -9.73
C LYS A 25 9.32 -0.84 -11.22
N ALA A 26 9.83 0.11 -11.99
CA ALA A 26 9.91 -0.02 -13.45
C ALA A 26 10.62 -1.31 -13.86
N GLY A 27 9.93 -2.15 -14.63
CA GLY A 27 10.45 -3.43 -15.11
C GLY A 27 10.30 -4.61 -14.14
N ASP A 28 9.70 -4.39 -12.97
CA ASP A 28 9.31 -5.50 -12.09
C ASP A 28 8.06 -6.18 -12.63
N THR A 29 8.16 -7.48 -12.91
CA THR A 29 7.07 -8.31 -13.45
C THR A 29 6.63 -9.39 -12.46
N SER A 30 6.98 -9.21 -11.18
CA SER A 30 6.62 -10.16 -10.13
C SER A 30 5.11 -10.10 -9.89
N GLU A 31 4.51 -11.25 -9.60
CA GLU A 31 3.08 -11.36 -9.26
C GLU A 31 2.73 -10.50 -8.04
N HIS A 32 3.65 -10.46 -7.07
CA HIS A 32 3.56 -9.68 -5.85
C HIS A 32 4.64 -8.59 -5.81
N GLY A 33 4.26 -7.42 -5.31
CA GLY A 33 5.14 -6.28 -5.18
C GLY A 33 5.97 -6.35 -3.89
N ALA A 34 6.87 -5.39 -3.71
CA ALA A 34 7.51 -5.24 -2.41
C ALA A 34 6.52 -4.61 -1.43
N VAL A 35 6.31 -5.22 -0.26
CA VAL A 35 5.49 -4.63 0.80
C VAL A 35 6.19 -3.40 1.37
N ILE A 36 5.61 -2.22 1.16
CA ILE A 36 6.15 -0.93 1.60
C ILE A 36 5.43 -0.37 2.83
N ALA A 37 4.20 -0.81 3.08
CA ALA A 37 3.44 -0.45 4.28
C ALA A 37 2.37 -1.51 4.58
N LYS A 38 1.85 -1.49 5.80
CA LYS A 38 0.70 -2.29 6.24
C LYS A 38 -0.36 -1.37 6.82
N LEU A 39 -1.61 -1.66 6.50
CA LEU A 39 -2.77 -0.86 6.86
C LEU A 39 -3.66 -1.65 7.81
N ASP A 40 -3.94 -1.08 8.97
CA ASP A 40 -4.99 -1.54 9.86
C ASP A 40 -6.19 -0.61 9.69
N LEU A 41 -7.19 -1.07 8.92
CA LEU A 41 -8.39 -0.26 8.65
C LEU A 41 -9.30 -0.15 9.87
N ALA A 42 -9.23 -1.10 10.82
CA ALA A 42 -10.06 -1.07 12.02
C ALA A 42 -9.53 -0.06 13.04
N ALA A 43 -8.21 0.05 13.15
CA ALA A 43 -7.53 1.03 13.99
C ALA A 43 -7.23 2.35 13.26
N GLU A 44 -7.47 2.43 11.95
CA GLU A 44 -7.12 3.55 11.07
C GLU A 44 -5.63 3.91 11.17
N THR A 45 -4.76 2.90 11.22
CA THR A 45 -3.30 3.08 11.38
C THR A 45 -2.50 2.51 10.22
N VAL A 46 -1.32 3.09 9.99
CA VAL A 46 -0.35 2.64 9.00
C VAL A 46 0.97 2.30 9.68
N GLU A 47 1.49 1.12 9.36
CA GLU A 47 2.83 0.68 9.67
C GLU A 47 3.68 0.74 8.40
N TYR A 48 4.61 1.70 8.34
CA TYR A 48 5.52 1.83 7.19
C TYR A 48 6.69 0.86 7.32
N ILE A 49 6.92 0.07 6.27
CA ILE A 49 8.05 -0.86 6.15
C ILE A 49 9.20 -0.22 5.37
N ASP A 50 8.87 0.55 4.32
CA ASP A 50 9.82 1.38 3.57
C ASP A 50 9.68 2.84 4.02
N GLU A 51 10.77 3.45 4.52
CA GLU A 51 10.78 4.84 4.97
C GLU A 51 10.48 5.83 3.84
N ASP A 52 10.85 5.52 2.59
CA ASP A 52 10.54 6.38 1.44
C ASP A 52 9.02 6.53 1.26
N ALA A 53 8.24 5.50 1.65
CA ALA A 53 6.79 5.50 1.48
C ALA A 53 6.09 6.56 2.33
N LYS A 54 6.73 7.01 3.42
CA LYS A 54 6.23 8.11 4.27
C LYS A 54 6.21 9.46 3.55
N THR A 55 7.09 9.64 2.58
CA THR A 55 7.30 10.93 1.88
C THR A 55 6.97 10.89 0.40
N ASP A 56 6.78 9.70 -0.16
CA ASP A 56 6.38 9.53 -1.56
C ASP A 56 4.89 9.89 -1.73
N GLU A 57 4.62 10.90 -2.57
CA GLU A 57 3.27 11.41 -2.78
C GLU A 57 2.31 10.36 -3.33
N TYR A 58 2.76 9.45 -4.19
CA TYR A 58 1.89 8.41 -4.75
C TYR A 58 1.55 7.36 -3.69
N ALA A 59 2.55 6.92 -2.92
CA ALA A 59 2.32 5.98 -1.83
C ALA A 59 1.36 6.56 -0.78
N GLN A 60 1.58 7.81 -0.36
CA GLN A 60 0.71 8.50 0.59
C GLN A 60 -0.71 8.65 0.06
N THR A 61 -0.88 9.00 -1.22
CA THR A 61 -2.21 9.11 -1.85
C THR A 61 -2.96 7.78 -1.77
N VAL A 62 -2.36 6.68 -2.21
CA VAL A 62 -3.02 5.35 -2.20
C VAL A 62 -3.35 4.90 -0.77
N ILE A 63 -2.43 5.12 0.17
CA ILE A 63 -2.60 4.78 1.58
C ILE A 63 -3.77 5.57 2.19
N GLN A 64 -3.83 6.88 1.93
CA GLN A 64 -4.91 7.75 2.43
C GLN A 64 -6.25 7.39 1.81
N GLU A 65 -6.29 7.16 0.49
CA GLU A 65 -7.52 6.74 -0.19
C GLU A 65 -8.05 5.43 0.39
N MET A 66 -7.19 4.46 0.71
CA MET A 66 -7.62 3.21 1.33
C MET A 66 -8.13 3.38 2.77
N LEU A 67 -7.52 4.25 3.55
CA LEU A 67 -7.98 4.57 4.91
C LEU A 67 -9.33 5.29 4.89
N GLU A 68 -9.49 6.31 4.03
CA GLU A 68 -10.70 7.13 3.97
C GLU A 68 -11.90 6.37 3.40
N ASN A 69 -11.66 5.52 2.40
CA ASN A 69 -12.74 4.89 1.66
C ASN A 69 -13.05 3.46 2.10
N GLY A 70 -12.14 2.78 2.81
CA GLY A 70 -12.32 1.40 3.24
C GLY A 70 -12.59 0.46 2.05
N TYR A 71 -11.54 -0.03 1.41
CA TYR A 71 -11.62 -0.97 0.28
C TYR A 71 -12.63 -0.56 -0.81
N ILE A 72 -12.37 0.54 -1.52
CA ILE A 72 -13.04 0.77 -2.81
C ILE A 72 -12.26 0.02 -3.88
N LEU A 73 -12.79 -1.13 -4.28
CA LEU A 73 -12.61 -1.65 -5.64
C LEU A 73 -13.09 -0.55 -6.60
N THR A 74 -12.22 0.34 -7.04
CA THR A 74 -12.54 1.17 -8.19
C THR A 74 -12.48 0.25 -9.41
N GLU A 75 -13.65 0.00 -9.97
CA GLU A 75 -13.99 -0.86 -11.12
C GLU A 75 -13.12 -0.67 -12.36
#